data_AF-A0A6G1Z3J4-F1
#
_entry.id   AF-A0A6G1Z3J4-F1
#
_cell.length_a   1.000
_cell.length_b   1.000
_cell.length_c   1.000
_cell.angle_alpha   90.00
_cell.angle_beta   90.00
_cell.angle_gamma   90.00
#
_symmetry.space_group_name_H-M   'P 1'
#
loop_
_entity.id
_entity.type
_entity.pdbx_description
1 polymer ?
#
loop_
_entity_poly.entity_id
_entity_poly.type
_entity_poly.pdbx_seq_one_letter_code
_entity_poly.pdbx_strand_id
1 'polypeptide(L)'
;MNRRRFLAALGITSTLAGCLGSDPPVAGDGDATDGGGSAPGGTGTPRSGPFDLPIPEDELRRGAPKDAIPAITAPVFSDDWAGFDEVNVELEDSFEVVGVELDGIARAYPLAILNWHEIVNDTFDGRPVVVTYCPLCGSAVVADRLVQGEPTYFGVSGFLWMSDLVMYDDRTNSLWSQVLATAIRGELTGDTLSLLPATISTWGEWKASHPDTEVLVPPPVSGTIRGRQTRQYAVNPYTSYQQSRSIGIGFNDEVDERMHPKTSVIGVTAGGVARAYPFDPVSKAGVVNDQVADLPVVVAATDDGTLVAYVREIEGTVVEFERDGDVLVADGSRWDIVTGRALDGPHDGTVLTRANDRSPMFWFAWADFNPGTEIYGE
;
A
#
# COMPACT_ATOMS: atom_id res chain seq x y z
N MET A 1 -41.08 34.92 5.68
CA MET A 1 -42.34 34.69 4.92
C MET A 1 -41.94 34.12 3.56
N ASN A 2 -42.37 32.99 3.02
CA ASN A 2 -43.42 31.98 3.27
C ASN A 2 -42.85 30.67 2.67
N ARG A 3 -42.80 29.51 3.32
CA ARG A 3 -43.87 28.53 3.61
C ARG A 3 -44.82 28.23 2.44
N ARG A 4 -44.71 27.00 1.89
CA ARG A 4 -45.77 25.99 1.59
C ARG A 4 -45.32 25.13 0.39
N ARG A 5 -44.99 23.85 0.59
CA ARG A 5 -45.87 22.65 0.65
C ARG A 5 -46.59 22.35 -0.67
N PHE A 6 -46.31 21.19 -1.25
CA PHE A 6 -47.33 20.30 -1.82
C PHE A 6 -46.97 18.83 -1.53
N LEU A 7 -48.00 18.07 -1.17
CA LEU A 7 -48.06 16.66 -0.75
C LEU A 7 -49.05 15.95 -1.69
N ALA A 8 -48.75 14.71 -2.09
CA ALA A 8 -49.68 13.57 -2.31
C ALA A 8 -48.84 12.38 -2.85
N ALA A 9 -48.67 11.23 -2.18
CA ALA A 9 -49.63 10.15 -1.84
C ALA A 9 -50.19 9.46 -3.11
N LEU A 10 -50.31 8.13 -3.28
CA LEU A 10 -50.05 6.90 -2.52
C LEU A 10 -50.33 5.72 -3.50
N GLY A 11 -49.73 4.52 -3.33
CA GLY A 11 -50.17 3.31 -4.06
C GLY A 11 -49.36 2.04 -3.74
N ILE A 12 -50.02 1.05 -3.13
CA ILE A 12 -49.56 -0.19 -2.48
C ILE A 12 -49.80 -1.39 -3.45
N THR A 13 -48.99 -2.46 -3.54
CA THR A 13 -49.10 -3.82 -2.92
C THR A 13 -47.94 -4.71 -3.42
N SER A 14 -47.07 -5.36 -2.60
CA SER A 14 -47.17 -6.69 -1.92
C SER A 14 -47.54 -7.85 -2.88
N THR A 15 -46.86 -9.00 -3.03
CA THR A 15 -46.18 -9.93 -2.08
C THR A 15 -45.41 -11.10 -2.77
N LEU A 16 -44.44 -11.69 -2.04
CA LEU A 16 -44.09 -13.13 -1.84
C LEU A 16 -43.17 -13.95 -2.80
N ALA A 17 -42.04 -14.38 -2.19
CA ALA A 17 -41.50 -15.74 -1.99
C ALA A 17 -40.76 -16.51 -3.12
N GLY A 18 -39.58 -17.06 -2.74
CA GLY A 18 -38.92 -18.18 -3.41
C GLY A 18 -37.45 -18.35 -3.00
N CYS A 19 -37.16 -19.28 -2.08
CA CYS A 19 -35.82 -19.69 -1.63
C CYS A 19 -35.12 -20.65 -2.62
N LEU A 20 -33.83 -20.94 -2.32
CA LEU A 20 -32.89 -22.00 -2.75
C LEU A 20 -31.61 -21.34 -3.32
N GLY A 21 -30.38 -21.46 -2.81
CA GLY A 21 -29.75 -22.39 -1.86
C GLY A 21 -28.53 -23.02 -2.54
N SER A 22 -27.30 -22.71 -2.10
CA SER A 22 -26.10 -23.56 -2.21
C SER A 22 -24.84 -22.87 -1.67
N ASP A 23 -24.42 -23.21 -0.45
CA ASP A 23 -23.07 -22.99 0.08
C ASP A 23 -22.20 -24.23 -0.17
N PRO A 24 -20.87 -24.07 -0.32
CA PRO A 24 -19.90 -25.09 0.06
C PRO A 24 -18.72 -24.49 0.88
N PRO A 25 -17.82 -25.31 1.47
CA PRO A 25 -17.97 -25.92 2.78
C PRO A 25 -16.98 -25.37 3.83
N VAL A 26 -17.43 -25.34 5.09
CA VAL A 26 -16.63 -25.14 6.30
C VAL A 26 -15.90 -26.44 6.66
N ALA A 27 -14.61 -26.34 6.98
CA ALA A 27 -13.82 -27.43 7.54
C ALA A 27 -13.80 -27.34 9.09
N GLY A 28 -14.51 -28.29 9.72
CA GLY A 28 -14.08 -29.11 10.86
C GLY A 28 -13.56 -28.44 12.15
N ASP A 29 -14.43 -28.44 13.16
CA ASP A 29 -14.11 -28.26 14.58
C ASP A 29 -13.11 -29.30 15.12
N GLY A 30 -12.15 -28.81 15.91
CA GLY A 30 -11.30 -29.57 16.83
C GLY A 30 -11.49 -29.04 18.26
N ASP A 31 -11.75 -29.96 19.17
CA ASP A 31 -12.36 -29.83 20.50
C ASP A 31 -11.68 -28.88 21.53
N ALA A 32 -12.51 -28.49 22.49
CA ALA A 32 -12.35 -27.51 23.57
C ALA A 32 -11.14 -27.69 24.52
N THR A 33 -10.70 -26.58 25.12
CA THR A 33 -10.76 -26.45 26.59
C THR A 33 -11.01 -25.01 27.02
N ASP A 34 -12.08 -24.87 27.81
CA ASP A 34 -12.52 -23.71 28.54
C ASP A 34 -11.58 -23.45 29.74
N GLY A 35 -11.23 -22.19 29.94
CA GLY A 35 -10.27 -21.73 30.94
C GLY A 35 -10.51 -20.28 31.29
N GLY A 36 -11.71 -19.99 31.81
CA GLY A 36 -12.10 -18.67 32.26
C GLY A 36 -11.21 -18.10 33.36
N GLY A 37 -10.96 -16.79 33.24
CA GLY A 37 -10.76 -15.89 34.38
C GLY A 37 -9.35 -15.33 34.54
N SER A 38 -9.15 -14.09 34.07
CA SER A 38 -8.93 -12.92 34.95
C SER A 38 -8.50 -11.71 34.12
N ALA A 39 -9.30 -10.64 34.14
CA ALA A 39 -8.75 -9.31 34.01
C ALA A 39 -8.02 -8.95 35.33
N PRO A 40 -6.98 -8.13 35.27
CA PRO A 40 -7.16 -6.78 35.77
C PRO A 40 -6.64 -5.72 34.79
N GLY A 41 -7.28 -4.56 34.81
CA GLY A 41 -7.03 -3.45 33.90
C GLY A 41 -5.59 -2.96 33.90
N GLY A 42 -5.00 -2.91 32.70
CA GLY A 42 -4.01 -1.91 32.36
C GLY A 42 -4.75 -0.71 31.75
N THR A 43 -4.72 0.43 32.44
CA THR A 43 -5.01 1.75 31.85
C THR A 43 -3.85 2.17 30.95
N GLY A 44 -3.40 1.27 30.08
CA GLY A 44 -2.36 1.54 29.09
C GLY A 44 -2.98 2.31 27.93
N THR A 45 -2.36 3.42 27.55
CA THR A 45 -2.66 4.10 26.30
C THR A 45 -2.55 3.09 25.15
N PRO A 46 -3.53 2.99 24.23
CA PRO A 46 -3.40 2.14 23.05
C PRO A 46 -2.12 2.49 22.29
N ARG A 47 -1.44 1.48 21.72
CA ARG A 47 -0.17 1.67 21.00
C ARG A 47 -0.22 1.10 19.59
N SER A 48 0.50 1.73 18.67
CA SER A 48 0.85 1.15 17.38
C SER A 48 2.36 1.19 17.22
N GLY A 49 3.00 0.01 17.23
CA GLY A 49 4.46 -0.09 17.34
C GLY A 49 4.99 0.68 18.56
N PRO A 50 5.95 1.62 18.38
CA PRO A 50 6.49 2.43 19.46
C PRO A 50 5.64 3.64 19.87
N PHE A 51 4.50 3.90 19.21
CA PHE A 51 3.73 5.13 19.37
C PHE A 51 2.53 4.97 20.30
N ASP A 52 2.31 5.95 21.19
CA ASP A 52 1.11 6.06 22.03
C ASP A 52 -0.03 6.75 21.25
N LEU A 53 -1.27 6.28 21.41
CA LEU A 53 -2.46 6.78 20.69
C LEU A 53 -3.52 7.38 21.65
N PRO A 54 -4.30 8.40 21.23
CA PRO A 54 -4.26 9.04 19.93
C PRO A 54 -3.05 9.96 19.76
N ILE A 55 -2.57 10.09 18.54
CA ILE A 55 -1.52 11.06 18.19
C ILE A 55 -2.04 12.48 18.49
N PRO A 56 -1.31 13.30 19.27
CA PRO A 56 -1.69 14.68 19.59
C PRO A 56 -1.97 15.55 18.35
N GLU A 57 -2.88 16.51 18.46
CA GLU A 57 -3.30 17.33 17.31
C GLU A 57 -2.20 18.28 16.83
N ASP A 58 -1.34 18.73 17.74
CA ASP A 58 -0.19 19.57 17.46
C ASP A 58 0.95 18.81 16.74
N GLU A 59 0.93 17.49 16.74
CA GLU A 59 1.79 16.66 15.88
C GLU A 59 1.24 16.49 14.46
N LEU A 60 -0.04 16.83 14.22
CA LEU A 60 -0.66 16.78 12.90
C LEU A 60 -0.47 18.10 12.15
N ARG A 61 0.39 18.09 11.14
CA ARG A 61 0.67 19.27 10.31
C ARG A 61 -0.31 19.37 9.17
N ARG A 62 -1.02 20.50 9.05
CA ARG A 62 -1.93 20.72 7.91
C ARG A 62 -1.16 21.21 6.67
N GLY A 63 -0.95 20.33 5.70
CA GLY A 63 -0.38 20.67 4.40
C GLY A 63 -1.41 21.19 3.39
N ALA A 64 -2.67 20.76 3.51
CA ALA A 64 -3.74 21.16 2.61
C ALA A 64 -5.13 21.16 3.29
N PRO A 65 -6.15 21.80 2.70
CA PRO A 65 -7.54 21.55 3.08
C PRO A 65 -7.94 20.09 2.83
N LYS A 66 -8.92 19.59 3.59
CA LYS A 66 -9.54 18.26 3.36
C LYS A 66 -9.99 18.14 1.90
N ASP A 67 -9.69 17.02 1.26
CA ASP A 67 -9.97 16.70 -0.15
C ASP A 67 -9.42 17.71 -1.19
N ALA A 68 -8.47 18.58 -0.82
CA ALA A 68 -7.79 19.43 -1.80
C ALA A 68 -7.03 18.60 -2.84
N ILE A 69 -6.52 17.43 -2.41
CA ILE A 69 -6.00 16.34 -3.24
C ILE A 69 -7.14 15.31 -3.35
N PRO A 70 -7.87 15.27 -4.48
CA PRO A 70 -9.13 14.53 -4.54
C PRO A 70 -8.87 13.04 -4.80
N ALA A 71 -9.23 12.19 -3.83
CA ALA A 71 -9.16 10.75 -3.99
C ALA A 71 -10.01 10.25 -5.17
N ILE A 72 -9.54 9.19 -5.84
CA ILE A 72 -10.29 8.47 -6.87
C ILE A 72 -11.25 7.52 -6.18
N THR A 73 -12.53 7.58 -6.57
CA THR A 73 -13.63 6.82 -5.94
C THR A 73 -14.42 5.96 -6.92
N ALA A 74 -14.24 6.21 -8.22
CA ALA A 74 -14.77 5.39 -9.30
C ALA A 74 -13.66 5.18 -10.34
N PRO A 75 -12.68 4.29 -10.06
CA PRO A 75 -11.58 4.02 -10.98
C PRO A 75 -12.10 3.32 -12.24
N VAL A 76 -11.48 3.64 -13.37
CA VAL A 76 -11.66 2.97 -14.67
C VAL A 76 -10.32 2.38 -15.07
N PHE A 77 -10.34 1.16 -15.58
CA PHE A 77 -9.15 0.42 -15.99
C PHE A 77 -9.22 0.04 -17.48
N SER A 78 -8.06 -0.08 -18.11
CA SER A 78 -7.87 -0.52 -19.49
C SER A 78 -6.45 -1.05 -19.70
N ASP A 79 -6.15 -1.66 -20.85
CA ASP A 79 -4.81 -2.23 -21.14
C ASP A 79 -3.72 -1.15 -21.29
N ASP A 80 -4.11 0.05 -21.73
CA ASP A 80 -3.28 1.25 -21.83
C ASP A 80 -4.15 2.53 -21.78
N TRP A 81 -3.56 3.71 -21.99
CA TRP A 81 -4.30 4.98 -22.05
C TRP A 81 -4.76 5.37 -23.46
N ALA A 82 -4.56 4.53 -24.47
CA ALA A 82 -4.98 4.82 -25.83
C ALA A 82 -6.52 4.79 -25.94
N GLY A 83 -7.07 5.65 -26.79
CA GLY A 83 -8.52 5.68 -27.07
C GLY A 83 -9.36 6.53 -26.11
N PHE A 84 -8.75 7.21 -25.14
CA PHE A 84 -9.42 8.19 -24.29
C PHE A 84 -9.08 9.61 -24.72
N ASP A 85 -10.01 10.31 -25.39
CA ASP A 85 -9.82 11.67 -25.89
C ASP A 85 -9.49 12.69 -24.78
N GLU A 86 -9.89 12.42 -23.54
CA GLU A 86 -9.59 13.26 -22.37
C GLU A 86 -8.16 13.07 -21.82
N VAL A 87 -7.46 12.02 -22.24
CA VAL A 87 -6.11 11.67 -21.75
C VAL A 87 -5.08 12.09 -22.81
N ASN A 88 -4.35 13.17 -22.51
CA ASN A 88 -3.41 13.80 -23.46
C ASN A 88 -1.95 13.43 -23.17
N VAL A 89 -1.71 12.21 -22.68
CA VAL A 89 -0.37 11.69 -22.35
C VAL A 89 -0.35 10.20 -22.66
N GLU A 90 0.74 9.72 -23.23
CA GLU A 90 0.97 8.29 -23.46
C GLU A 90 1.56 7.67 -22.20
N LEU A 91 1.16 6.44 -21.89
CA LEU A 91 1.73 5.69 -20.78
C LEU A 91 3.04 5.04 -21.25
N GLU A 92 4.15 5.67 -20.92
CA GLU A 92 5.48 5.17 -21.28
C GLU A 92 5.93 4.04 -20.35
N ASP A 93 6.72 3.08 -20.85
CA ASP A 93 7.26 1.97 -20.05
C ASP A 93 8.07 2.43 -18.83
N SER A 94 8.66 3.62 -18.90
CA SER A 94 9.45 4.23 -17.82
C SER A 94 8.61 4.80 -16.68
N PHE A 95 7.29 4.87 -16.82
CA PHE A 95 6.42 5.40 -15.76
C PHE A 95 6.43 4.44 -14.58
N GLU A 96 6.70 4.95 -13.39
CA GLU A 96 6.54 4.16 -12.17
C GLU A 96 5.06 3.88 -11.88
N VAL A 97 4.79 2.67 -11.42
CA VAL A 97 3.46 2.21 -11.04
C VAL A 97 3.51 1.53 -9.68
N VAL A 98 2.44 1.67 -8.90
CA VAL A 98 2.14 0.70 -7.85
C VAL A 98 1.43 -0.46 -8.53
N GLY A 99 2.03 -1.64 -8.52
CA GLY A 99 1.45 -2.88 -9.02
C GLY A 99 0.81 -3.69 -7.90
N VAL A 100 -0.40 -4.20 -8.13
CA VAL A 100 -1.17 -5.03 -7.20
C VAL A 100 -1.70 -6.24 -7.95
N GLU A 101 -1.38 -7.44 -7.47
CA GLU A 101 -1.94 -8.70 -7.95
C GLU A 101 -2.72 -9.35 -6.80
N LEU A 102 -4.03 -9.57 -7.00
CA LEU A 102 -4.90 -10.22 -6.03
C LEU A 102 -5.77 -11.25 -6.75
N ASP A 103 -5.70 -12.51 -6.31
CA ASP A 103 -6.54 -13.60 -6.81
C ASP A 103 -6.52 -13.73 -8.35
N GLY A 104 -5.35 -13.49 -8.97
CA GLY A 104 -5.13 -13.56 -10.42
C GLY A 104 -5.51 -12.29 -11.19
N ILE A 105 -6.00 -11.25 -10.52
CA ILE A 105 -6.27 -9.94 -11.13
C ILE A 105 -5.07 -9.03 -10.84
N ALA A 106 -4.36 -8.63 -11.90
CA ALA A 106 -3.25 -7.69 -11.84
C ALA A 106 -3.70 -6.29 -12.28
N ARG A 107 -3.41 -5.27 -11.47
CA ARG A 107 -3.66 -3.87 -11.80
C ARG A 107 -2.46 -2.99 -11.48
N ALA A 108 -2.24 -1.99 -12.34
CA ALA A 108 -1.24 -0.95 -12.16
C ALA A 108 -1.89 0.42 -11.85
N TYR A 109 -1.30 1.13 -10.90
CA TYR A 109 -1.70 2.49 -10.50
C TYR A 109 -0.52 3.43 -10.73
N PRO A 110 -0.48 4.14 -11.87
CA PRO A 110 0.67 4.98 -12.21
C PRO A 110 0.91 6.09 -11.18
N LEU A 111 2.18 6.28 -10.79
CA LEU A 111 2.57 7.39 -9.92
C LEU A 111 2.28 8.74 -10.58
N ALA A 112 2.28 8.78 -11.92
CA ALA A 112 1.77 9.90 -12.71
C ALA A 112 0.36 10.35 -12.29
N ILE A 113 -0.51 9.43 -11.86
CA ILE A 113 -1.84 9.72 -11.29
C ILE A 113 -1.75 9.92 -9.78
N LEU A 114 -1.08 9.00 -9.08
CA LEU A 114 -1.07 8.98 -7.61
C LEU A 114 -0.38 10.21 -7.00
N ASN A 115 0.57 10.84 -7.68
CA ASN A 115 1.13 12.14 -7.28
C ASN A 115 0.08 13.26 -7.19
N TRP A 116 -1.05 13.14 -7.89
CA TRP A 116 -2.10 14.17 -7.90
C TRP A 116 -3.35 13.79 -7.09
N HIS A 117 -3.47 12.51 -6.73
CA HIS A 117 -4.70 11.94 -6.17
C HIS A 117 -4.48 11.18 -4.87
N GLU A 118 -3.27 10.68 -4.63
CA GLU A 118 -2.75 9.97 -3.44
C GLU A 118 -3.50 8.70 -3.00
N ILE A 119 -4.80 8.58 -3.30
CA ILE A 119 -5.69 7.51 -2.84
C ILE A 119 -6.60 7.09 -3.99
N VAL A 120 -6.70 5.78 -4.21
CA VAL A 120 -7.65 5.13 -5.11
C VAL A 120 -8.47 4.13 -4.30
N ASN A 121 -9.78 4.32 -4.27
CA ASN A 121 -10.71 3.37 -3.68
C ASN A 121 -11.18 2.42 -4.79
N ASP A 122 -10.64 1.21 -4.79
CA ASP A 122 -10.86 0.21 -5.82
C ASP A 122 -11.63 -1.01 -5.28
N THR A 123 -11.91 -1.96 -6.15
CA THR A 123 -12.54 -3.24 -5.88
C THR A 123 -11.99 -4.31 -6.83
N PHE A 124 -11.44 -5.39 -6.26
CA PHE A 124 -10.95 -6.58 -6.97
C PHE A 124 -11.96 -7.71 -6.77
N ASP A 125 -12.72 -8.06 -7.80
CA ASP A 125 -13.77 -9.10 -7.73
C ASP A 125 -14.65 -9.05 -6.44
N GLY A 126 -15.12 -7.84 -6.11
CA GLY A 126 -15.93 -7.60 -4.90
C GLY A 126 -15.14 -7.34 -3.61
N ARG A 127 -13.84 -7.64 -3.57
CA ARG A 127 -12.95 -7.30 -2.46
C ARG A 127 -12.67 -5.79 -2.45
N PRO A 128 -13.05 -5.04 -1.42
CA PRO A 128 -12.87 -3.60 -1.37
C PRO A 128 -11.42 -3.27 -0.97
N VAL A 129 -10.68 -2.58 -1.84
CA VAL A 129 -9.25 -2.28 -1.67
C VAL A 129 -9.02 -0.77 -1.70
N VAL A 130 -8.11 -0.27 -0.87
CA VAL A 130 -7.56 1.09 -0.99
C VAL A 130 -6.10 1.00 -1.40
N VAL A 131 -5.74 1.72 -2.46
CA VAL A 131 -4.35 1.89 -2.91
C VAL A 131 -3.95 3.32 -2.61
N THR A 132 -2.83 3.50 -1.94
CA THR A 132 -2.34 4.81 -1.53
C THR A 132 -0.89 5.01 -1.90
N TYR A 133 -0.52 6.27 -2.13
CA TYR A 133 0.87 6.67 -2.32
C TYR A 133 1.09 8.05 -1.71
N CYS A 134 2.10 8.16 -0.85
CA CYS A 134 2.53 9.42 -0.27
C CYS A 134 3.75 9.93 -1.07
N PRO A 135 3.59 10.97 -1.92
CA PRO A 135 4.70 11.48 -2.73
C PRO A 135 5.81 12.14 -1.90
N LEU A 136 5.51 12.56 -0.66
CA LEU A 136 6.51 13.13 0.25
C LEU A 136 7.44 12.05 0.84
N CYS A 137 6.92 10.84 1.03
CA CYS A 137 7.59 9.69 1.64
C CYS A 137 8.07 8.67 0.61
N GLY A 138 7.55 8.71 -0.62
CA GLY A 138 7.82 7.67 -1.63
C GLY A 138 7.21 6.32 -1.26
N SER A 139 6.24 6.29 -0.34
CA SER A 139 5.63 5.06 0.19
C SER A 139 4.31 4.76 -0.50
N ALA A 140 4.13 3.51 -0.96
CA ALA A 140 2.85 2.95 -1.31
C ALA A 140 2.36 1.98 -0.23
N VAL A 141 1.07 2.09 0.11
CA VAL A 141 0.39 1.18 1.03
C VAL A 141 -0.93 0.77 0.40
N VAL A 142 -1.16 -0.54 0.36
CA VAL A 142 -2.39 -1.15 -0.14
C VAL A 142 -3.01 -1.95 0.99
N ALA A 143 -4.32 -1.84 1.16
CA ALA A 143 -5.02 -2.51 2.23
C ALA A 143 -6.47 -2.82 1.85
N ASP A 144 -7.09 -3.75 2.57
CA ASP A 144 -8.53 -3.87 2.61
C ASP A 144 -9.15 -2.59 3.17
N ARG A 145 -10.09 -1.96 2.44
CA ARG A 145 -10.82 -0.78 2.93
C ARG A 145 -12.02 -1.17 3.79
N LEU A 146 -11.85 -2.21 4.61
CA LEU A 146 -12.83 -2.70 5.57
C LEU A 146 -12.55 -2.07 6.94
N VAL A 147 -13.53 -1.33 7.45
CA VAL A 147 -13.49 -0.73 8.76
C VAL A 147 -14.59 -1.36 9.60
N GLN A 148 -14.20 -2.06 10.68
CA GLN A 148 -15.10 -2.87 11.49
C GLN A 148 -15.92 -3.87 10.65
N GLY A 149 -15.26 -4.50 9.66
CA GLY A 149 -15.87 -5.50 8.77
C GLY A 149 -16.70 -4.93 7.61
N GLU A 150 -16.81 -3.61 7.50
CA GLU A 150 -17.65 -2.97 6.48
C GLU A 150 -16.82 -2.11 5.51
N PRO A 151 -17.11 -2.15 4.20
CA PRO A 151 -16.42 -1.29 3.23
C PRO A 151 -16.62 0.19 3.54
N THR A 152 -15.54 0.97 3.47
CA THR A 152 -15.56 2.43 3.56
C THR A 152 -14.82 3.06 2.37
N TYR A 153 -15.01 4.36 2.17
CA TYR A 153 -14.16 5.15 1.30
C TYR A 153 -13.14 5.90 2.14
N PHE A 154 -11.91 5.95 1.65
CA PHE A 154 -10.84 6.77 2.19
C PHE A 154 -10.65 8.03 1.34
N GLY A 155 -10.41 9.16 2.00
CA GLY A 155 -10.04 10.41 1.37
C GLY A 155 -8.82 11.05 2.03
N VAL A 156 -8.30 12.11 1.39
CA VAL A 156 -7.12 12.83 1.87
C VAL A 156 -7.56 13.87 2.90
N SER A 157 -7.09 13.76 4.15
CA SER A 157 -7.48 14.68 5.22
C SER A 157 -6.84 16.08 5.09
N GLY A 158 -5.74 16.14 4.33
CA GLY A 158 -4.85 17.30 4.22
C GLY A 158 -3.92 17.49 5.42
N PHE A 159 -3.95 16.57 6.39
CA PHE A 159 -2.96 16.47 7.46
C PHE A 159 -1.80 15.55 7.06
N LEU A 160 -0.66 15.80 7.69
CA LEU A 160 0.53 14.98 7.68
C LEU A 160 0.93 14.67 9.11
N TRP A 161 1.44 13.46 9.35
CA TRP A 161 2.09 13.09 10.60
C TRP A 161 3.43 12.46 10.25
N MET A 162 4.53 12.95 10.82
CA MET A 162 5.90 12.58 10.40
C MET A 162 6.12 12.76 8.88
N SER A 163 5.52 13.82 8.32
CA SER A 163 5.47 14.10 6.87
C SER A 163 4.72 13.07 6.01
N ASP A 164 4.18 12.00 6.61
CA ASP A 164 3.40 10.97 5.94
C ASP A 164 1.92 11.35 5.81
N LEU A 165 1.29 10.81 4.77
CA LEU A 165 -0.11 11.03 4.44
C LEU A 165 -1.02 10.57 5.61
N VAL A 166 -1.89 11.48 6.06
CA VAL A 166 -3.00 11.13 6.95
C VAL A 166 -4.29 11.08 6.15
N MET A 167 -4.91 9.91 6.11
CA MET A 167 -6.19 9.66 5.45
C MET A 167 -7.35 9.90 6.42
N TYR A 168 -8.57 9.98 5.91
CA TYR A 168 -9.78 9.81 6.72
C TYR A 168 -10.70 8.75 6.11
N ASP A 169 -11.45 8.03 6.94
CA ASP A 169 -12.56 7.20 6.46
C ASP A 169 -13.87 8.00 6.45
N ASP A 170 -14.70 7.81 5.41
CA ASP A 170 -15.94 8.57 5.23
C ASP A 170 -17.02 8.26 6.29
N ARG A 171 -16.98 7.05 6.86
CA ARG A 171 -17.98 6.57 7.83
C ARG A 171 -17.88 7.26 9.19
N THR A 172 -16.67 7.34 9.75
CA THR A 172 -16.44 7.84 11.12
C THR A 172 -15.62 9.12 11.15
N ASN A 173 -14.99 9.50 10.02
CA ASN A 173 -14.02 10.58 9.94
C ASN A 173 -12.83 10.39 10.89
N SER A 174 -12.50 9.15 11.27
CA SER A 174 -11.26 8.85 11.97
C SER A 174 -10.08 9.14 11.03
N LEU A 175 -8.97 9.57 11.60
CA LEU A 175 -7.73 9.85 10.89
C LEU A 175 -6.82 8.64 10.96
N TRP A 176 -6.30 8.24 9.81
CA TRP A 176 -5.49 7.03 9.64
C TRP A 176 -4.11 7.40 9.13
N SER A 177 -3.05 6.90 9.76
CA SER A 177 -1.69 6.95 9.20
C SER A 177 -1.62 6.02 8.01
N GLN A 178 -1.10 6.50 6.87
CA GLN A 178 -0.90 5.70 5.68
C GLN A 178 0.11 4.59 5.95
N VAL A 179 1.32 4.93 6.42
CA VAL A 179 2.37 3.94 6.68
C VAL A 179 1.94 2.95 7.77
N LEU A 180 1.38 3.38 8.90
CA LEU A 180 0.97 2.43 9.94
C LEU A 180 -0.29 1.63 9.59
N ALA A 181 -1.05 2.04 8.57
CA ALA A 181 -2.39 1.53 8.28
C ALA A 181 -3.28 1.46 9.54
N THR A 182 -3.10 2.43 10.45
CA THR A 182 -3.74 2.45 11.77
C THR A 182 -4.49 3.76 11.95
N ALA A 183 -5.68 3.71 12.53
CA ALA A 183 -6.41 4.88 12.98
C ALA A 183 -5.66 5.54 14.16
N ILE A 184 -5.09 6.70 13.90
CA ILE A 184 -4.25 7.42 14.87
C ILE A 184 -5.04 8.42 15.71
N ARG A 185 -6.25 8.80 15.29
CA ARG A 185 -7.10 9.76 16.00
C ARG A 185 -8.56 9.64 15.53
N GLY A 186 -9.52 9.65 16.44
CA GLY A 186 -10.96 9.60 16.10
C GLY A 186 -11.67 8.49 16.86
N GLU A 187 -12.86 8.12 16.37
CA GLU A 187 -13.68 7.07 16.97
C GLU A 187 -12.97 5.70 16.96
N LEU A 188 -12.18 5.46 15.92
CA LEU A 188 -11.57 4.16 15.65
C LEU A 188 -10.11 4.06 16.11
N THR A 189 -9.64 4.98 16.96
CA THR A 189 -8.22 5.02 17.37
C THR A 189 -7.71 3.66 17.86
N GLY A 190 -6.66 3.15 17.20
CA GLY A 190 -6.05 1.85 17.45
C GLY A 190 -6.47 0.75 16.47
N ASP A 191 -7.55 0.94 15.71
CA ASP A 191 -7.95 -0.01 14.67
C ASP A 191 -6.92 0.00 13.52
N THR A 192 -6.67 -1.18 12.95
CA THR A 192 -5.70 -1.38 11.86
C THR A 192 -6.37 -1.94 10.61
N LEU A 193 -5.91 -1.56 9.43
CA LEU A 193 -6.31 -2.15 8.16
C LEU A 193 -5.45 -3.38 7.85
N SER A 194 -6.04 -4.37 7.20
CA SER A 194 -5.32 -5.54 6.68
C SER A 194 -4.51 -5.13 5.45
N LEU A 195 -3.19 -5.13 5.57
CA LEU A 195 -2.29 -4.78 4.48
C LEU A 195 -2.30 -5.85 3.38
N LEU A 196 -2.09 -5.39 2.15
CA LEU A 196 -2.02 -6.22 0.95
C LEU A 196 -0.68 -6.00 0.24
N PRO A 197 -0.11 -7.06 -0.38
CA PRO A 197 1.12 -6.93 -1.15
C PRO A 197 0.99 -5.91 -2.28
N ALA A 198 2.03 -5.10 -2.45
CA ALA A 198 2.17 -4.18 -3.56
C ALA A 198 3.64 -4.01 -3.91
N THR A 199 3.91 -3.71 -5.19
CA THR A 199 5.26 -3.45 -5.69
C THR A 199 5.31 -2.10 -6.35
N ILE A 200 6.37 -1.33 -6.13
CA ILE A 200 6.67 -0.17 -6.96
C ILE A 200 7.69 -0.63 -8.00
N SER A 201 7.34 -0.50 -9.27
CA SER A 201 8.20 -0.82 -10.41
C SER A 201 7.96 0.16 -11.55
N THR A 202 8.72 0.02 -12.63
CA THR A 202 8.33 0.63 -13.90
C THR A 202 7.11 -0.07 -14.50
N TRP A 203 6.37 0.62 -15.35
CA TRP A 203 5.24 0.08 -16.10
C TRP A 203 5.70 -1.04 -17.05
N GLY A 204 6.85 -0.86 -17.69
CA GLY A 204 7.44 -1.87 -18.58
C GLY A 204 7.72 -3.18 -17.85
N GLU A 205 8.39 -3.14 -16.69
CA GLU A 205 8.64 -4.33 -15.87
C GLU A 205 7.34 -4.97 -15.36
N TRP A 206 6.39 -4.16 -14.89
CA TRP A 206 5.12 -4.66 -14.39
C TRP A 206 4.34 -5.37 -15.49
N LYS A 207 4.26 -4.78 -16.68
CA LYS A 207 3.57 -5.36 -17.83
C LYS A 207 4.28 -6.61 -18.37
N ALA A 208 5.61 -6.66 -18.30
CA ALA A 208 6.36 -7.85 -18.69
C ALA A 208 6.07 -9.05 -17.77
N SER A 209 5.94 -8.79 -16.46
CA SER A 209 5.59 -9.81 -15.46
C SER A 209 4.08 -10.14 -15.42
N HIS A 210 3.22 -9.20 -15.85
CA HIS A 210 1.77 -9.35 -15.88
C HIS A 210 1.18 -8.89 -17.23
N PRO A 211 1.28 -9.71 -18.30
CA PRO A 211 0.83 -9.30 -19.64
C PRO A 211 -0.65 -8.95 -19.75
N ASP A 212 -1.48 -9.54 -18.89
CA ASP A 212 -2.94 -9.33 -18.84
C ASP A 212 -3.34 -8.24 -17.81
N THR A 213 -2.38 -7.48 -17.27
CA THR A 213 -2.67 -6.41 -16.30
C THR A 213 -3.49 -5.30 -16.93
N GLU A 214 -4.40 -4.73 -16.13
CA GLU A 214 -5.06 -3.47 -16.47
C GLU A 214 -4.34 -2.30 -15.78
N VAL A 215 -4.44 -1.09 -16.33
CA VAL A 215 -3.88 0.13 -15.76
C VAL A 215 -4.97 1.16 -15.49
N LEU A 216 -4.86 1.88 -14.37
CA LEU A 216 -5.77 2.96 -14.01
C LEU A 216 -5.75 4.08 -15.06
N VAL A 217 -6.91 4.45 -15.58
CA VAL A 217 -7.08 5.58 -16.51
C VAL A 217 -7.28 6.87 -15.72
N PRO A 218 -6.57 7.97 -16.04
CA PRO A 218 -6.64 9.19 -15.24
C PRO A 218 -8.02 9.88 -15.29
N PRO A 219 -8.39 10.64 -14.25
CA PRO A 219 -9.49 11.59 -14.33
C PRO A 219 -9.30 12.57 -15.51
N PRO A 220 -10.36 12.89 -16.27
CA PRO A 220 -11.76 12.78 -15.86
C PRO A 220 -12.44 11.46 -16.23
N VAL A 221 -11.74 10.50 -16.83
CA VAL A 221 -12.32 9.17 -17.15
C VAL A 221 -12.63 8.44 -15.85
N SER A 222 -11.65 8.35 -14.95
CA SER A 222 -11.88 7.95 -13.56
C SER A 222 -12.56 9.07 -12.75
N GLY A 223 -13.50 8.70 -11.89
CA GLY A 223 -14.24 9.62 -11.02
C GLY A 223 -13.50 9.94 -9.72
N THR A 224 -13.57 11.20 -9.30
CA THR A 224 -12.98 11.67 -8.02
C THR A 224 -14.07 12.12 -7.04
N ILE A 225 -13.72 12.17 -5.75
CA ILE A 225 -14.63 12.70 -4.70
C ILE A 225 -15.08 14.15 -4.96
N ARG A 226 -14.35 14.91 -5.78
CA ARG A 226 -14.70 16.29 -6.18
C ARG A 226 -15.31 16.39 -7.58
N GLY A 227 -15.74 15.26 -8.14
CA GLY A 227 -16.30 15.18 -9.48
C GLY A 227 -15.24 15.28 -10.59
N ARG A 228 -15.63 15.85 -11.74
CA ARG A 228 -14.77 15.91 -12.93
C ARG A 228 -13.60 16.88 -12.71
N GLN A 229 -12.38 16.35 -12.72
CA GLN A 229 -11.15 17.14 -12.65
C GLN A 229 -10.12 16.62 -13.66
N THR A 230 -9.24 17.52 -14.11
CA THR A 230 -8.07 17.21 -14.94
C THR A 230 -6.79 17.69 -14.23
N ARG A 231 -5.68 17.01 -14.51
CA ARG A 231 -4.33 17.38 -14.06
C ARG A 231 -3.35 17.17 -15.21
N GLN A 232 -2.11 17.64 -15.03
CA GLN A 232 -1.03 17.41 -15.98
C GLN A 232 -0.29 16.14 -15.59
N TYR A 233 -0.83 14.97 -15.97
CA TYR A 233 -0.27 13.66 -15.56
C TYR A 233 1.09 13.34 -16.21
N ALA A 234 1.48 14.06 -17.25
CA ALA A 234 2.84 14.00 -17.81
C ALA A 234 3.90 14.69 -16.91
N VAL A 235 3.48 15.36 -15.83
CA VAL A 235 4.37 16.13 -14.95
C VAL A 235 4.28 15.56 -13.54
N ASN A 236 5.43 15.14 -12.99
CA ASN A 236 5.59 14.86 -11.58
C ASN A 236 5.82 16.19 -10.82
N PRO A 237 4.86 16.65 -9.98
CA PRO A 237 5.01 17.90 -9.25
C PRO A 237 6.05 17.84 -8.12
N TYR A 238 6.56 16.65 -7.78
CA TYR A 238 7.49 16.41 -6.68
C TYR A 238 8.95 16.21 -7.11
N THR A 239 9.28 16.26 -8.40
CA THR A 239 10.65 16.02 -8.90
C THR A 239 11.70 16.85 -8.16
N SER A 240 11.47 18.17 -8.01
CA SER A 240 12.41 19.06 -7.32
C SER A 240 12.56 18.73 -5.82
N TYR A 241 11.49 18.28 -5.18
CA TYR A 241 11.50 17.87 -3.78
C TYR A 241 12.26 16.55 -3.59
N GLN A 242 11.99 15.56 -4.43
CA GLN A 242 12.62 14.23 -4.40
C GLN A 242 14.13 14.31 -4.63
N GLN A 243 14.60 15.27 -5.42
CA GLN A 243 16.02 15.54 -5.66
C GLN A 243 16.71 16.39 -4.58
N SER A 244 15.94 16.89 -3.61
CA SER A 244 16.47 17.71 -2.52
C SER A 244 16.68 16.91 -1.24
N ARG A 245 17.40 17.49 -0.28
CA ARG A 245 17.49 16.97 1.09
C ARG A 245 16.31 17.38 1.98
N SER A 246 15.37 18.17 1.46
CA SER A 246 14.25 18.68 2.26
C SER A 246 13.27 17.56 2.61
N ILE A 247 12.70 17.63 3.80
CA ILE A 247 11.70 16.68 4.30
C ILE A 247 10.41 17.44 4.61
N GLY A 248 9.29 16.88 4.14
CA GLY A 248 7.96 17.34 4.49
C GLY A 248 7.59 18.73 3.96
N ILE A 249 6.54 19.29 4.56
CA ILE A 249 6.06 20.66 4.33
C ILE A 249 6.25 21.43 5.64
N GLY A 250 7.21 22.36 5.64
CA GLY A 250 7.68 23.00 6.86
C GLY A 250 8.66 22.07 7.60
N PHE A 251 9.81 22.61 7.99
CA PHE A 251 10.99 21.89 8.44
C PHE A 251 10.70 20.75 9.44
N ASN A 252 11.15 19.53 9.12
CA ASN A 252 11.34 18.48 10.12
C ASN A 252 12.71 18.76 10.78
N ASP A 253 12.71 19.07 12.07
CA ASP A 253 13.92 19.49 12.79
C ASP A 253 14.74 18.28 13.27
N GLU A 254 14.13 17.10 13.34
CA GLU A 254 14.80 15.84 13.66
C GLU A 254 14.87 14.99 12.38
N VAL A 255 16.09 14.80 11.88
CA VAL A 255 16.37 14.01 10.68
C VAL A 255 17.39 12.96 11.06
N ASP A 256 17.10 11.72 10.70
CA ASP A 256 18.10 10.66 10.83
C ASP A 256 19.23 10.88 9.81
N GLU A 257 20.42 11.22 10.32
CA GLU A 257 21.57 11.58 9.50
C GLU A 257 22.42 10.39 9.02
N ARG A 258 22.03 9.14 9.34
CA ARG A 258 22.80 7.94 8.95
C ARG A 258 22.94 7.79 7.43
N MET A 259 21.93 8.24 6.67
CA MET A 259 22.01 8.29 5.21
C MET A 259 21.28 9.49 4.61
N HIS A 260 21.35 9.64 3.28
CA HIS A 260 20.57 10.67 2.59
C HIS A 260 19.06 10.44 2.85
N PRO A 261 18.27 11.46 3.21
CA PRO A 261 16.89 11.27 3.63
C PRO A 261 16.01 10.68 2.52
N LYS A 262 16.33 10.93 1.26
CA LYS A 262 15.63 10.40 0.08
C LYS A 262 16.25 9.12 -0.50
N THR A 263 17.16 8.47 0.21
CA THR A 263 17.61 7.13 -0.19
C THR A 263 16.41 6.18 -0.19
N SER A 264 16.18 5.46 -1.28
CA SER A 264 15.15 4.43 -1.35
C SER A 264 15.58 3.22 -0.53
N VAL A 265 14.73 2.79 0.40
CA VAL A 265 14.95 1.62 1.26
C VAL A 265 13.73 0.72 1.23
N ILE A 266 13.94 -0.59 1.25
CA ILE A 266 12.89 -1.55 1.63
C ILE A 266 13.13 -1.99 3.07
N GLY A 267 12.08 -1.99 3.87
CA GLY A 267 12.14 -2.33 5.28
C GLY A 267 11.54 -3.71 5.55
N VAL A 268 12.19 -4.48 6.40
CA VAL A 268 11.70 -5.77 6.92
C VAL A 268 11.61 -5.67 8.43
N THR A 269 10.47 -6.09 9.00
CA THR A 269 10.26 -6.13 10.45
C THR A 269 9.88 -7.54 10.88
N ALA A 270 10.65 -8.13 11.79
CA ALA A 270 10.39 -9.46 12.34
C ALA A 270 10.94 -9.57 13.76
N GLY A 271 10.23 -10.27 14.65
CA GLY A 271 10.70 -10.51 16.02
C GLY A 271 11.03 -9.26 16.84
N GLY A 272 10.41 -8.11 16.54
CA GLY A 272 10.72 -6.81 17.16
C GLY A 272 11.99 -6.13 16.63
N VAL A 273 12.65 -6.69 15.62
CA VAL A 273 13.76 -6.10 14.88
C VAL A 273 13.22 -5.46 13.60
N ALA A 274 13.68 -4.25 13.31
CA ALA A 274 13.48 -3.60 12.02
C ALA A 274 14.83 -3.50 11.32
N ARG A 275 14.90 -3.87 10.04
CA ARG A 275 16.10 -3.69 9.22
C ARG A 275 15.72 -3.03 7.90
N ALA A 276 16.48 -2.00 7.54
CA ALA A 276 16.38 -1.30 6.26
C ALA A 276 17.44 -1.82 5.29
N TYR A 277 17.03 -2.05 4.05
CA TYR A 277 17.90 -2.45 2.95
C TYR A 277 17.91 -1.32 1.92
N PRO A 278 19.00 -0.53 1.85
CA PRO A 278 19.06 0.57 0.89
C PRO A 278 19.32 0.06 -0.52
N PHE A 279 18.72 0.73 -1.52
CA PHE A 279 18.77 0.31 -2.92
C PHE A 279 20.20 0.10 -3.44
N ASP A 280 21.08 1.10 -3.29
CA ASP A 280 22.46 1.04 -3.82
C ASP A 280 23.28 -0.15 -3.25
N PRO A 281 23.34 -0.39 -1.93
CA PRO A 281 23.92 -1.60 -1.34
C PRO A 281 23.34 -2.91 -1.89
N VAL A 282 22.00 -3.01 -2.02
CA VAL A 282 21.34 -4.25 -2.51
C VAL A 282 21.67 -4.47 -3.98
N SER A 283 21.52 -3.44 -4.83
CA SER A 283 21.85 -3.48 -6.25
C SER A 283 23.30 -3.90 -6.48
N LYS A 284 24.24 -3.34 -5.70
CA LYS A 284 25.66 -3.70 -5.78
C LYS A 284 25.94 -5.15 -5.35
N ALA A 285 25.18 -5.68 -4.39
CA ALA A 285 25.30 -7.08 -3.98
C ALA A 285 24.68 -8.04 -5.00
N GLY A 286 23.76 -7.56 -5.84
CA GLY A 286 22.99 -8.35 -6.80
C GLY A 286 21.82 -9.09 -6.16
N VAL A 287 22.10 -9.84 -5.09
CA VAL A 287 21.13 -10.51 -4.21
C VAL A 287 21.68 -10.56 -2.79
N VAL A 288 20.82 -10.36 -1.80
CA VAL A 288 21.16 -10.39 -0.37
C VAL A 288 20.37 -11.50 0.31
N ASN A 289 21.05 -12.59 0.67
CA ASN A 289 20.50 -13.60 1.57
C ASN A 289 20.84 -13.21 3.00
N ASP A 290 19.82 -13.00 3.82
CA ASP A 290 19.96 -12.46 5.16
C ASP A 290 18.93 -13.09 6.12
N GLN A 291 18.96 -12.61 7.35
CA GLN A 291 18.15 -13.03 8.47
C GLN A 291 17.78 -11.80 9.32
N VAL A 292 16.49 -11.49 9.41
CA VAL A 292 15.96 -10.43 10.30
C VAL A 292 15.28 -11.10 11.48
N ALA A 293 15.89 -11.00 12.66
CA ALA A 293 15.53 -11.84 13.81
C ALA A 293 15.47 -13.33 13.42
N ASP A 294 14.29 -13.94 13.45
CA ASP A 294 14.03 -15.33 13.09
C ASP A 294 13.44 -15.50 11.67
N LEU A 295 13.23 -14.41 10.92
CA LEU A 295 12.76 -14.44 9.54
C LEU A 295 13.92 -14.53 8.52
N PRO A 296 14.08 -15.65 7.79
CA PRO A 296 15.06 -15.75 6.71
C PRO A 296 14.55 -14.99 5.49
N VAL A 297 15.33 -14.02 5.00
CA VAL A 297 14.92 -13.14 3.90
C VAL A 297 15.91 -13.14 2.73
N VAL A 298 15.38 -13.01 1.52
CA VAL A 298 16.13 -12.64 0.33
C VAL A 298 15.68 -11.26 -0.14
N VAL A 299 16.63 -10.36 -0.36
CA VAL A 299 16.39 -9.00 -0.86
C VAL A 299 17.13 -8.81 -2.17
N ALA A 300 16.45 -8.26 -3.17
CA ALA A 300 17.00 -8.03 -4.50
C ALA A 300 16.46 -6.73 -5.09
N ALA A 301 17.19 -6.20 -6.08
CA ALA A 301 16.81 -5.02 -6.83
C ALA A 301 16.93 -5.30 -8.33
N THR A 302 15.94 -4.96 -9.14
CA THR A 302 16.09 -5.01 -10.60
C THR A 302 16.98 -3.86 -11.09
N ASP A 303 17.43 -3.97 -12.34
CA ASP A 303 18.27 -2.93 -12.96
C ASP A 303 17.49 -1.63 -13.22
N ASP A 304 16.16 -1.72 -13.34
CA ASP A 304 15.24 -0.60 -13.50
C ASP A 304 14.81 0.05 -12.17
N GLY A 305 15.29 -0.47 -11.03
CA GLY A 305 15.10 0.17 -9.72
C GLY A 305 14.11 -0.50 -8.78
N THR A 306 13.47 -1.60 -9.20
CA THR A 306 12.45 -2.29 -8.40
C THR A 306 13.10 -3.05 -7.24
N LEU A 307 12.83 -2.64 -6.01
CA LEU A 307 13.39 -3.23 -4.79
C LEU A 307 12.36 -4.14 -4.11
N VAL A 308 12.74 -5.39 -3.83
CA VAL A 308 11.84 -6.44 -3.33
C VAL A 308 12.48 -7.24 -2.20
N ALA A 309 11.65 -7.79 -1.32
CA ALA A 309 12.06 -8.69 -0.25
C ALA A 309 11.08 -9.86 -0.11
N TYR A 310 11.61 -11.07 -0.02
CA TYR A 310 10.84 -12.29 0.16
C TYR A 310 11.38 -13.12 1.32
N VAL A 311 10.52 -13.96 1.88
CA VAL A 311 10.94 -15.03 2.78
C VAL A 311 11.61 -16.11 1.93
N ARG A 312 12.85 -16.48 2.27
CA ARG A 312 13.64 -17.48 1.53
C ARG A 312 13.45 -18.91 2.08
N GLU A 313 12.25 -19.20 2.55
CA GLU A 313 11.84 -20.52 2.99
C GLU A 313 10.90 -21.14 1.94
N ILE A 314 11.27 -22.30 1.44
CA ILE A 314 10.50 -23.06 0.45
C ILE A 314 10.20 -24.43 1.07
N GLU A 315 8.91 -24.76 1.19
CA GLU A 315 8.44 -26.03 1.78
C GLU A 315 9.08 -26.35 3.16
N GLY A 316 9.29 -25.33 4.00
CA GLY A 316 9.90 -25.48 5.33
C GLY A 316 11.43 -25.55 5.33
N THR A 317 12.09 -25.37 4.18
CA THR A 317 13.55 -25.35 4.06
C THR A 317 14.03 -23.96 3.70
N VAL A 318 14.94 -23.42 4.50
CA VAL A 318 15.63 -22.17 4.19
C VAL A 318 16.65 -22.42 3.08
N VAL A 319 16.52 -21.68 1.97
CA VAL A 319 17.39 -21.80 0.80
C VAL A 319 18.20 -20.53 0.57
N GLU A 320 19.28 -20.66 -0.18
CA GLU A 320 20.09 -19.53 -0.64
C GLU A 320 19.72 -19.22 -2.10
N PHE A 321 19.50 -17.95 -2.39
CA PHE A 321 19.25 -17.47 -3.74
C PHE A 321 20.52 -16.90 -4.36
N GLU A 322 20.75 -17.23 -5.62
CA GLU A 322 21.74 -16.57 -6.47
C GLU A 322 21.03 -15.70 -7.51
N ARG A 323 21.75 -14.76 -8.11
CA ARG A 323 21.23 -13.95 -9.23
C ARG A 323 21.84 -14.42 -10.54
N ASP A 324 21.00 -14.63 -11.54
CA ASP A 324 21.38 -14.94 -12.92
C ASP A 324 20.64 -13.99 -13.88
N GLY A 325 21.30 -12.90 -14.27
CA GLY A 325 20.68 -11.83 -15.07
C GLY A 325 19.48 -11.21 -14.33
N ASP A 326 18.30 -11.32 -14.93
CA ASP A 326 17.04 -10.71 -14.47
C ASP A 326 16.18 -11.66 -13.63
N VAL A 327 16.73 -12.81 -13.22
CA VAL A 327 16.04 -13.79 -12.36
C VAL A 327 16.86 -14.13 -11.12
N LEU A 328 16.17 -14.60 -10.08
CA LEU A 328 16.79 -15.29 -8.96
C LEU A 328 16.79 -16.80 -9.22
N VAL A 329 17.77 -17.51 -8.68
CA VAL A 329 17.89 -18.97 -8.81
C VAL A 329 18.03 -19.58 -7.42
N ALA A 330 17.15 -20.50 -7.08
CA ALA A 330 17.23 -21.28 -5.84
C ALA A 330 16.52 -22.62 -6.00
N ASP A 331 17.07 -23.64 -5.35
CA ASP A 331 16.50 -24.98 -5.27
C ASP A 331 16.06 -25.56 -6.63
N GLY A 332 16.89 -25.36 -7.65
CA GLY A 332 16.67 -25.86 -9.01
C GLY A 332 15.58 -25.15 -9.81
N SER A 333 15.06 -24.01 -9.34
CA SER A 333 14.06 -23.20 -10.03
C SER A 333 14.57 -21.78 -10.30
N ARG A 334 14.13 -21.17 -11.40
CA ARG A 334 14.30 -19.72 -11.66
C ARG A 334 13.07 -18.96 -11.19
N TRP A 335 13.28 -17.77 -10.63
CA TRP A 335 12.25 -16.95 -10.00
C TRP A 335 12.29 -15.54 -10.56
N ASP A 336 11.12 -15.02 -10.94
CA ASP A 336 10.97 -13.64 -11.35
C ASP A 336 11.19 -12.71 -10.13
N ILE A 337 12.08 -11.73 -10.27
CA ILE A 337 12.46 -10.84 -9.16
C ILE A 337 11.24 -10.03 -8.69
N VAL A 338 10.47 -9.47 -9.62
CA VAL A 338 9.41 -8.51 -9.32
C VAL A 338 8.25 -9.16 -8.59
N THR A 339 7.88 -10.38 -8.98
CA THR A 339 6.72 -11.12 -8.45
C THR A 339 7.08 -12.16 -7.40
N GLY A 340 8.30 -12.69 -7.42
CA GLY A 340 8.71 -13.82 -6.60
C GLY A 340 8.09 -15.14 -7.08
N ARG A 341 7.58 -15.20 -8.32
CA ARG A 341 6.99 -16.40 -8.91
C ARG A 341 8.08 -17.28 -9.54
N ALA A 342 8.03 -18.58 -9.26
CA ALA A 342 8.84 -19.56 -9.96
C ALA A 342 8.39 -19.66 -11.43
N LEU A 343 9.36 -19.53 -12.34
CA LEU A 343 9.18 -19.54 -13.78
C LEU A 343 9.34 -20.92 -14.40
N ASP A 344 10.05 -21.81 -13.69
CA ASP A 344 10.31 -23.18 -14.08
C ASP A 344 10.82 -24.01 -12.88
N GLY A 345 11.22 -25.25 -13.17
CA GLY A 345 11.85 -26.12 -12.20
C GLY A 345 10.86 -26.82 -11.26
N PRO A 346 11.34 -27.41 -10.16
CA PRO A 346 10.50 -28.10 -9.18
C PRO A 346 9.39 -27.26 -8.56
N HIS A 347 9.56 -25.93 -8.51
CA HIS A 347 8.66 -25.01 -7.83
C HIS A 347 7.73 -24.23 -8.76
N ASP A 348 7.70 -24.56 -10.06
CA ASP A 348 6.91 -23.86 -11.09
C ASP A 348 5.49 -23.47 -10.63
N GLY A 349 5.14 -22.19 -10.84
CA GLY A 349 3.86 -21.61 -10.43
C GLY A 349 3.76 -21.18 -8.97
N THR A 350 4.70 -21.59 -8.10
CA THR A 350 4.76 -21.14 -6.70
C THR A 350 5.18 -19.68 -6.61
N VAL A 351 4.67 -18.97 -5.60
CA VAL A 351 5.02 -17.56 -5.32
C VAL A 351 5.63 -17.47 -3.94
N LEU A 352 6.77 -16.79 -3.82
CA LEU A 352 7.42 -16.54 -2.54
C LEU A 352 6.57 -15.60 -1.67
N THR A 353 6.57 -15.85 -0.37
CA THR A 353 5.93 -14.94 0.59
C THR A 353 6.73 -13.65 0.68
N ARG A 354 6.06 -12.48 0.62
CA ARG A 354 6.72 -11.18 0.84
C ARG A 354 7.27 -11.09 2.26
N ALA A 355 8.47 -10.55 2.41
CA ALA A 355 9.07 -10.29 3.73
C ALA A 355 8.79 -8.87 4.24
N ASN A 356 8.18 -8.01 3.41
CA ASN A 356 7.86 -6.63 3.71
C ASN A 356 6.34 -6.40 3.63
N ASP A 357 5.80 -5.67 4.61
CA ASP A 357 4.38 -5.30 4.62
C ASP A 357 4.08 -4.04 3.78
N ARG A 358 5.12 -3.28 3.43
CA ARG A 358 5.04 -1.95 2.80
C ARG A 358 6.01 -1.88 1.63
N SER A 359 5.66 -1.13 0.59
CA SER A 359 6.59 -0.90 -0.52
C SER A 359 7.87 -0.22 -0.04
N PRO A 360 8.93 -0.20 -0.87
CA PRO A 360 10.05 0.71 -0.66
C PRO A 360 9.57 2.15 -0.43
N MET A 361 10.33 2.90 0.38
CA MET A 361 10.07 4.31 0.69
C MET A 361 11.39 5.05 0.95
N PHE A 362 11.31 6.37 1.08
CA PHE A 362 12.46 7.19 1.46
C PHE A 362 12.91 6.90 2.90
N TRP A 363 14.23 6.87 3.10
CA TRP A 363 14.87 6.60 4.39
C TRP A 363 14.26 7.36 5.56
N PHE A 364 14.07 8.67 5.42
CA PHE A 364 13.55 9.48 6.53
C PHE A 364 12.19 8.97 7.00
N ALA A 365 11.31 8.57 6.07
CA ALA A 365 9.99 8.09 6.40
C ALA A 365 10.09 6.73 7.11
N TRP A 366 10.93 5.81 6.59
CA TRP A 366 11.15 4.53 7.25
C TRP A 366 11.71 4.69 8.68
N ALA A 367 12.71 5.55 8.84
CA ALA A 367 13.38 5.80 10.12
C ALA A 367 12.46 6.47 11.14
N ASP A 368 11.58 7.39 10.72
CA ASP A 368 10.60 8.03 11.60
C ASP A 368 9.66 6.98 12.24
N PHE A 369 9.24 5.97 11.48
CA PHE A 369 8.40 4.87 11.99
C PHE A 369 9.20 3.74 12.68
N ASN A 370 10.51 3.63 12.40
CA ASN A 370 11.40 2.58 12.91
C ASN A 370 12.75 3.18 13.38
N PRO A 371 12.78 4.01 14.43
CA PRO A 371 13.98 4.76 14.80
C PRO A 371 15.17 3.86 15.19
N GLY A 372 14.87 2.69 15.77
CA GLY A 372 15.86 1.67 16.11
C GLY A 372 16.26 0.74 14.96
N THR A 373 15.84 1.01 13.72
CA THR A 373 16.13 0.15 12.57
C THR A 373 17.62 -0.03 12.38
N GLU A 374 18.02 -1.27 12.12
CA GLU A 374 19.34 -1.61 11.60
C GLU A 374 19.41 -1.25 10.11
N ILE A 375 20.63 -1.06 9.60
CA ILE A 375 20.88 -0.74 8.20
C ILE A 375 21.77 -1.84 7.63
N TYR A 376 21.31 -2.49 6.55
CA TYR A 376 22.13 -3.47 5.86
C TYR A 376 23.39 -2.81 5.25
N GLY A 377 24.55 -3.41 5.52
CA GLY A 377 25.84 -2.95 5.01
C GLY A 377 26.61 -1.99 5.92
N GLU A 378 26.10 -1.70 7.12
CA GLU A 378 26.79 -0.92 8.17
C GLU A 378 27.31 -1.77 9.34
#